data_AF-A0A1V5UJA1-F1
#
_entry.id   AF-A0A1V5UJA1-F1
#
_cell.length_a   1.000
_cell.length_b   1.000
_cell.length_c   1.000
_cell.angle_alpha   90.00
_cell.angle_beta   90.00
_cell.angle_gamma   90.00
#
_symmetry.space_group_name_H-M   'P 1'
#
loop_
_entity.id
_entity.type
_entity.pdbx_description
1 polymer ?
#
loop_
_entity_poly.entity_id
_entity_poly.type
_entity_poly.pdbx_seq_one_letter_code
_entity_poly.pdbx_strand_id
1 'polypeptide(L)'
;MKDLISIRSEVSGIVEYFQIKTNKLKRVLLPGGMIFVTNRQKKESAFKFGFPEPVKYALKSRLALVFHCQHGEEIEEGGDVATIYSEIDGVASVKKNKIIVTKKSIVKEYTIDKNFIILVADDDKIKIGQPLAKIVSPFYGIVKYTFAPQESEKDRIKKVEFVEVLQNAVAYEIPDEFQIKVANGAEIQSGSIIAEGVIREEGYEDLSIEKESFEEEKEEEENPAEEEIDEAEDDSRGDFSYEEEPIESEFEEEEEQGSGDDDDFPPFKKKKK
;
A
#
# COMPACT_ATOMS: atom_id res chain seq x y z
N MET A 1 -5.22 12.22 -33.39
CA MET A 1 -5.76 12.85 -32.17
C MET A 1 -5.16 12.10 -31.00
N LYS A 2 -4.74 12.76 -29.92
CA LYS A 2 -4.37 12.04 -28.69
C LYS A 2 -5.68 11.70 -27.98
N ASP A 3 -5.93 10.42 -27.74
CA ASP A 3 -7.15 9.99 -27.07
C ASP A 3 -7.14 10.46 -25.62
N LEU A 4 -8.18 11.22 -25.25
CA LEU A 4 -8.37 11.72 -23.90
C LEU A 4 -8.99 10.61 -23.07
N ILE A 5 -8.30 10.23 -21.99
CA ILE A 5 -8.77 9.24 -21.03
C ILE A 5 -9.46 9.97 -19.90
N SER A 6 -10.65 9.50 -19.55
CA SER A 6 -11.49 10.08 -18.50
C SER A 6 -11.66 9.09 -17.36
N ILE A 7 -11.34 9.51 -16.14
CA ILE A 7 -11.70 8.80 -14.91
C ILE A 7 -13.12 9.24 -14.56
N ARG A 8 -14.04 8.28 -14.49
CA ARG A 8 -15.45 8.52 -14.19
C ARG A 8 -15.82 7.94 -12.83
N SER A 9 -16.71 8.62 -12.13
CA SER A 9 -17.23 8.09 -10.88
C SER A 9 -18.20 6.96 -11.14
N GLU A 10 -18.06 5.87 -10.41
CA GLU A 10 -18.94 4.71 -10.44
C GLU A 10 -20.18 4.96 -9.58
N VAL A 11 -20.05 5.83 -8.57
CA VAL A 11 -21.06 6.08 -7.54
C VAL A 11 -21.47 7.55 -7.52
N SER A 12 -22.66 7.82 -7.00
CA SER A 12 -23.07 9.20 -6.68
C SER A 12 -22.65 9.53 -5.26
N GLY A 13 -22.23 10.77 -5.00
CA GLY A 13 -21.83 11.17 -3.65
C GLY A 13 -21.08 12.49 -3.59
N ILE A 14 -20.45 12.72 -2.44
CA ILE A 14 -19.65 13.90 -2.14
C ILE A 14 -18.18 13.59 -2.42
N VAL A 15 -17.55 14.47 -3.19
CA VAL A 15 -16.13 14.42 -3.52
C VAL A 15 -15.29 14.94 -2.35
N GLU A 16 -14.29 14.18 -1.91
CA GLU A 16 -13.27 14.62 -0.98
C GLU A 16 -11.88 14.42 -1.55
N TYR A 17 -11.08 15.48 -1.55
CA TYR A 17 -9.69 15.40 -1.99
C TYR A 17 -8.78 14.95 -0.85
N PHE A 18 -7.79 14.15 -1.22
CA PHE A 18 -6.73 13.76 -0.32
C PHE A 18 -5.36 13.87 -0.98
N GLN A 19 -4.45 14.64 -0.38
CA GLN A 19 -3.09 14.90 -0.89
C GLN A 19 -3.01 15.37 -2.35
N ILE A 20 -4.12 15.87 -2.90
CA ILE A 20 -4.17 16.46 -4.24
C ILE A 20 -3.67 17.89 -4.17
N LYS A 21 -2.57 18.15 -4.89
CA LYS A 21 -2.11 19.51 -5.19
C LYS A 21 -2.33 19.77 -6.67
N THR A 22 -3.04 20.85 -6.98
CA THR A 22 -3.27 21.26 -8.36
C THR A 22 -2.66 22.62 -8.67
N ASN A 23 -2.30 22.86 -9.93
CA ASN A 23 -1.99 24.21 -10.40
C ASN A 23 -3.25 25.06 -10.61
N LYS A 24 -3.07 26.31 -11.06
CA LYS A 24 -4.18 27.23 -11.40
C LYS A 24 -5.14 26.70 -12.48
N LEU A 25 -4.72 25.70 -13.26
CA LEU A 25 -5.50 25.05 -14.31
C LEU A 25 -6.14 23.72 -13.85
N LYS A 26 -6.11 23.42 -12.55
CA LYS A 26 -6.57 22.16 -11.94
C LYS A 26 -5.84 20.89 -12.42
N ARG A 27 -4.62 21.02 -12.95
CA ARG A 27 -3.78 19.85 -13.27
C ARG A 27 -3.07 19.35 -12.02
N VAL A 28 -3.07 18.05 -11.81
CA VAL A 28 -2.36 17.38 -10.71
C VAL A 28 -0.87 17.63 -10.83
N LEU A 29 -0.25 18.10 -9.75
CA LEU A 29 1.15 18.47 -9.68
C LEU A 29 2.06 17.36 -9.15
N LEU A 30 1.50 16.42 -8.39
CA LEU A 30 2.24 15.33 -7.75
C LEU A 30 1.41 14.04 -7.77
N PRO A 31 2.02 12.88 -8.07
CA PRO A 31 1.34 11.58 -7.99
C PRO A 31 1.01 11.21 -6.54
N GLY A 32 0.06 10.28 -6.37
CA GLY A 32 -0.39 9.77 -5.07
C GLY A 32 -1.48 10.59 -4.39
N GLY A 33 -2.11 11.52 -5.12
CA GLY A 33 -3.34 12.19 -4.68
C GLY A 33 -4.57 11.33 -5.01
N MET A 34 -5.49 11.21 -4.05
CA MET A 34 -6.72 10.45 -4.21
C MET A 34 -7.97 11.32 -4.10
N ILE A 35 -8.99 10.97 -4.87
CA ILE A 35 -10.34 11.50 -4.71
C ILE A 35 -11.22 10.40 -4.13
N PHE A 36 -11.82 10.68 -2.99
CA PHE A 36 -12.84 9.83 -2.39
C PHE A 36 -14.21 10.35 -2.84
N VAL A 37 -15.07 9.48 -3.35
CA VAL A 37 -16.48 9.80 -3.58
C VAL A 37 -17.28 9.01 -2.57
N THR A 38 -17.86 9.69 -1.59
CA THR A 38 -18.60 9.05 -0.49
C THR A 38 -20.07 9.38 -0.59
N ASN A 39 -20.92 8.35 -0.58
CA ASN A 39 -22.36 8.53 -0.49
C ASN A 39 -22.78 8.83 0.96
N ARG A 40 -22.57 10.08 1.41
CA ARG A 40 -22.88 10.53 2.78
C ARG A 40 -24.37 10.81 2.98
N GLN A 41 -25.21 9.80 2.81
CA GLN A 41 -26.64 9.91 3.14
C GLN A 41 -26.96 9.69 4.63
N LYS A 42 -25.99 9.24 5.45
CA LYS A 42 -26.19 9.02 6.91
C LYS A 42 -24.99 9.47 7.76
N LYS A 43 -25.28 9.88 9.01
CA LYS A 43 -24.32 10.30 10.05
C LYS A 43 -23.31 9.22 10.49
N GLU A 44 -23.53 7.95 10.14
CA GLU A 44 -22.76 6.79 10.63
C GLU A 44 -21.99 6.06 9.51
N SER A 45 -21.69 6.72 8.39
CA SER A 45 -21.03 6.06 7.25
C SER A 45 -19.50 5.91 7.39
N ALA A 46 -18.93 6.19 8.57
CA ALA A 46 -17.50 6.17 8.78
C ALA A 46 -17.12 5.67 10.18
N PHE A 47 -16.20 4.72 10.25
CA PHE A 47 -15.58 4.25 11.49
C PHE A 47 -14.24 4.96 11.64
N LYS A 48 -14.14 5.83 12.65
CA LYS A 48 -12.95 6.65 12.90
C LYS A 48 -12.26 6.24 14.19
N PHE A 49 -10.95 6.03 14.12
CA PHE A 49 -10.12 5.87 15.30
C PHE A 49 -8.85 6.70 15.16
N GLY A 50 -8.41 7.28 16.28
CA GLY A 50 -7.26 8.16 16.35
C GLY A 50 -6.19 7.61 17.27
N PHE A 51 -4.97 8.07 17.07
CA PHE A 51 -3.85 7.73 17.94
C PHE A 51 -3.58 8.88 18.93
N PRO A 52 -3.21 8.59 20.19
CA PRO A 52 -2.84 9.63 21.16
C PRO A 52 -1.68 10.52 20.69
N GLU A 53 -0.75 9.93 19.94
CA GLU A 53 0.36 10.60 19.30
C GLU A 53 0.44 10.15 17.84
N PRO A 54 0.84 11.01 16.89
CA PRO A 54 0.96 10.64 15.49
C PRO A 54 1.94 9.48 15.28
N VAL A 55 1.46 8.39 14.69
CA VAL A 55 2.24 7.15 14.56
C VAL A 55 2.90 7.09 13.18
N LYS A 56 4.14 6.62 13.13
CA LYS A 56 4.85 6.42 11.86
C LYS A 56 4.04 5.49 10.94
N TYR A 57 3.76 5.96 9.72
CA TYR A 57 3.16 5.11 8.69
C TYR A 57 4.20 4.07 8.25
N ALA A 58 3.92 2.81 8.53
CA ALA A 58 4.74 1.68 8.11
C ALA A 58 3.84 0.46 7.87
N LEU A 59 3.86 -0.04 6.64
CA LEU A 59 3.23 -1.29 6.27
C LEU A 59 4.16 -2.44 6.69
N LYS A 60 3.60 -3.48 7.31
CA LYS A 60 4.32 -4.74 7.62
C LYS A 60 5.62 -4.56 8.44
N SER A 61 5.74 -3.48 9.22
CA SER A 61 6.81 -3.35 10.25
C SER A 61 6.68 -4.50 11.25
N ARG A 62 7.78 -4.94 11.87
CA ARG A 62 7.74 -6.08 12.80
C ARG A 62 7.42 -5.70 14.25
N LEU A 63 7.42 -4.41 14.59
CA LEU A 63 7.43 -3.96 15.99
C LEU A 63 6.56 -2.71 16.23
N ALA A 64 6.04 -2.61 17.46
CA ALA A 64 5.18 -1.55 17.98
C ALA A 64 3.78 -1.52 17.35
N LEU A 65 3.50 -0.63 16.39
CA LEU A 65 2.21 -0.53 15.71
C LEU A 65 2.43 -0.72 14.21
N VAL A 66 1.60 -1.57 13.60
CA VAL A 66 1.70 -1.94 12.19
C VAL A 66 0.35 -1.73 11.53
N PHE A 67 0.34 -1.05 10.40
CA PHE A 67 -0.83 -0.96 9.54
C PHE A 67 -0.83 -2.12 8.55
N HIS A 68 -2.01 -2.71 8.34
CA HIS A 68 -2.18 -3.87 7.46
C HIS A 68 -2.82 -3.51 6.11
N CYS A 69 -3.50 -2.37 6.04
CA CYS A 69 -4.10 -1.81 4.84
C CYS A 69 -3.38 -0.52 4.42
N GLN A 70 -3.49 -0.17 3.15
CA GLN A 70 -2.99 1.07 2.57
C GLN A 70 -4.07 2.15 2.57
N HIS A 71 -3.64 3.38 2.31
CA HIS A 71 -4.60 4.44 2.05
C HIS A 71 -5.30 4.19 0.71
N GLY A 72 -6.64 4.27 0.68
CA GLY A 72 -7.43 4.01 -0.51
C GLY A 72 -7.78 2.53 -0.72
N GLU A 73 -7.21 1.63 0.09
CA GLU A 73 -7.48 0.19 -0.02
C GLU A 73 -8.88 -0.16 0.48
N GLU A 74 -9.48 -1.14 -0.18
CA GLU A 74 -10.73 -1.76 0.26
C GLU A 74 -10.44 -2.72 1.42
N ILE A 75 -11.28 -2.72 2.44
CA ILE A 75 -11.14 -3.63 3.57
C ILE A 75 -12.48 -4.29 3.85
N GLU A 76 -12.45 -5.61 4.04
CA GLU A 76 -13.62 -6.40 4.42
C GLU A 76 -14.02 -6.19 5.88
N GLU A 77 -15.25 -6.57 6.21
CA GLU A 77 -15.70 -6.64 7.60
C GLU A 77 -14.85 -7.64 8.39
N GLY A 78 -14.38 -7.23 9.56
CA GLY A 78 -13.46 -8.00 10.38
C GLY A 78 -12.00 -7.97 9.91
N GLY A 79 -11.71 -7.33 8.78
CA GLY A 79 -10.34 -7.15 8.27
C GLY A 79 -9.47 -6.38 9.26
N ASP A 80 -8.23 -6.82 9.43
CA ASP A 80 -7.29 -6.18 10.34
C ASP A 80 -6.83 -4.83 9.76
N VAL A 81 -7.04 -3.74 10.48
CA VAL A 81 -6.63 -2.39 10.07
C VAL A 81 -5.23 -2.09 10.61
N ALA A 82 -5.04 -2.32 11.91
CA ALA A 82 -3.77 -2.12 12.59
C ALA A 82 -3.57 -3.12 13.74
N THR A 83 -2.32 -3.47 14.04
CA THR A 83 -1.99 -4.37 15.15
C THR A 83 -0.81 -3.83 15.95
N ILE A 84 -0.92 -3.93 17.27
CA ILE A 84 0.17 -3.68 18.19
C ILE A 84 0.92 -4.98 18.44
N TYR A 85 2.23 -4.98 18.21
CA TYR A 85 3.11 -6.12 18.48
C TYR A 85 4.07 -5.80 19.63
N SER A 86 4.32 -6.80 20.47
CA SER A 86 5.28 -6.66 21.56
C SER A 86 6.70 -6.45 21.04
N GLU A 87 7.39 -5.48 21.63
CA GLU A 87 8.80 -5.20 21.32
C GLU A 87 9.76 -5.96 22.21
N ILE A 88 9.25 -6.59 23.27
CA ILE A 88 10.04 -7.33 24.25
C ILE A 88 9.32 -8.62 24.65
N ASP A 89 10.07 -9.61 25.11
CA ASP A 89 9.44 -10.69 25.89
C ASP A 89 9.07 -10.17 27.27
N GLY A 90 8.16 -10.84 27.96
CA GLY A 90 7.84 -10.52 29.35
C GLY A 90 6.52 -11.11 29.83
N VAL A 91 5.99 -10.52 30.88
CA VAL A 91 4.64 -10.80 31.39
C VAL A 91 3.76 -9.58 31.09
N ALA A 92 2.57 -9.81 30.53
CA ALA A 92 1.60 -8.77 30.25
C ALA A 92 0.82 -8.37 31.50
N SER A 93 0.53 -7.07 31.63
CA SER A 93 -0.52 -6.54 32.49
C SER A 93 -1.44 -5.62 31.67
N VAL A 94 -2.71 -5.97 31.60
CA VAL A 94 -3.75 -5.32 30.83
C VAL A 94 -4.50 -4.32 31.71
N LYS A 95 -4.42 -3.04 31.37
CA LYS A 95 -5.19 -1.96 32.00
C LYS A 95 -6.17 -1.37 31.00
N LYS A 96 -7.14 -0.60 31.51
CA LYS A 96 -8.23 0.00 30.70
C LYS A 96 -7.76 0.74 29.43
N ASN A 97 -6.59 1.38 29.47
CA ASN A 97 -6.07 2.23 28.39
C ASN A 97 -4.62 1.88 27.98
N LYS A 98 -4.05 0.80 28.52
CA LYS A 98 -2.70 0.37 28.16
C LYS A 98 -2.44 -1.10 28.45
N ILE A 99 -1.56 -1.69 27.66
CA ILE A 99 -0.95 -2.99 27.93
C ILE A 99 0.49 -2.74 28.37
N ILE A 100 0.92 -3.34 29.48
CA ILE A 100 2.27 -3.19 30.03
C ILE A 100 2.96 -4.55 29.92
N VAL A 101 4.12 -4.60 29.26
CA VAL A 101 4.96 -5.82 29.23
C VAL A 101 6.17 -5.58 30.11
N THR A 102 6.40 -6.48 31.08
CA THR A 102 7.50 -6.38 32.04
C THR A 102 8.46 -7.57 31.93
N LYS A 103 9.76 -7.28 31.81
CA LYS A 103 10.84 -8.28 31.86
C LYS A 103 11.96 -7.78 32.76
N LYS A 104 12.06 -8.35 33.96
CA LYS A 104 13.02 -7.94 35.00
C LYS A 104 12.85 -6.44 35.32
N SER A 105 13.80 -5.60 34.92
CA SER A 105 13.79 -4.14 35.12
C SER A 105 13.27 -3.35 33.91
N ILE A 106 12.98 -4.01 32.78
CA ILE A 106 12.49 -3.36 31.57
C ILE A 106 10.96 -3.40 31.58
N VAL A 107 10.35 -2.22 31.46
CA VAL A 107 8.90 -2.04 31.36
C VAL A 107 8.61 -1.31 30.06
N LYS A 108 7.74 -1.89 29.23
CA LYS A 108 7.22 -1.26 28.01
C LYS A 108 5.73 -1.07 28.14
N GLU A 109 5.24 0.13 27.83
CA GLU A 109 3.82 0.46 27.84
C GLU A 109 3.32 0.67 26.41
N TYR A 110 2.16 0.09 26.12
CA TYR A 110 1.47 0.18 24.84
C TYR A 110 0.11 0.82 25.08
N THR A 111 -0.11 2.02 24.58
CA THR A 111 -1.40 2.71 24.74
C THR A 111 -2.46 2.08 23.84
N ILE A 112 -3.62 1.80 24.41
CA ILE A 112 -4.78 1.26 23.68
C ILE A 112 -6.00 2.15 23.95
N ASP A 113 -6.88 2.27 22.96
CA ASP A 113 -8.18 2.90 23.09
C ASP A 113 -9.31 1.85 23.08
N LYS A 114 -10.57 2.32 23.09
CA LYS A 114 -11.77 1.47 23.08
C LYS A 114 -11.99 0.68 21.78
N ASN A 115 -11.33 1.07 20.69
CA ASN A 115 -11.47 0.44 19.38
C ASN A 115 -10.53 -0.75 19.21
N PHE A 116 -9.58 -0.95 20.13
CA PHE A 116 -8.71 -2.12 20.14
C PHE A 116 -9.41 -3.34 20.74
N ILE A 117 -9.32 -4.45 20.01
CA ILE A 117 -9.55 -5.80 20.50
C ILE A 117 -8.26 -6.27 21.14
N ILE A 118 -8.29 -6.50 22.46
CA ILE A 118 -7.14 -7.00 23.23
C ILE A 118 -7.00 -8.51 22.99
N LEU A 119 -5.80 -8.96 22.66
CA LEU A 119 -5.51 -10.36 22.28
C LEU A 119 -4.78 -11.15 23.37
N VAL A 120 -4.44 -10.51 24.49
CA VAL A 120 -3.69 -11.08 25.61
C VAL A 120 -4.44 -10.87 26.92
N ALA A 121 -4.28 -11.79 27.86
CA ALA A 121 -4.82 -11.68 29.21
C ALA A 121 -3.80 -11.09 30.19
N ASP A 122 -4.28 -10.71 31.38
CA ASP A 122 -3.41 -10.38 32.51
C ASP A 122 -2.54 -11.60 32.88
N ASP A 123 -1.28 -11.33 33.21
CA ASP A 123 -0.25 -12.32 33.57
C ASP A 123 0.19 -13.28 32.45
N ASP A 124 -0.23 -13.03 31.19
CA ASP A 124 0.21 -13.82 30.04
C ASP A 124 1.71 -13.66 29.77
N LYS A 125 2.35 -14.77 29.37
CA LYS A 125 3.74 -14.76 28.90
C LYS A 125 3.80 -14.30 27.45
N ILE A 126 4.39 -13.14 27.23
CA ILE A 126 4.54 -12.50 25.93
C ILE A 126 5.92 -12.77 25.35
N LYS A 127 5.97 -13.08 24.06
CA LYS A 127 7.21 -13.09 23.26
C LYS A 127 7.33 -11.82 22.42
N ILE A 128 8.56 -11.41 22.11
CA ILE A 128 8.81 -10.37 21.12
C ILE A 128 8.13 -10.72 19.78
N GLY A 129 7.48 -9.74 19.16
CA GLY A 129 6.71 -9.90 17.93
C GLY A 129 5.33 -10.56 18.12
N GLN A 130 4.90 -10.87 19.35
CA GLN A 130 3.55 -11.38 19.60
C GLN A 130 2.53 -10.24 19.50
N PRO A 131 1.38 -10.43 18.81
CA PRO A 131 0.33 -9.43 18.76
C PRO A 131 -0.32 -9.26 20.14
N LEU A 132 -0.44 -8.02 20.59
CA LEU A 132 -1.00 -7.64 21.89
C LEU A 132 -2.45 -7.17 21.78
N ALA A 133 -2.73 -6.36 20.77
CA ALA A 133 -4.05 -5.82 20.49
C ALA A 133 -4.17 -5.48 19.00
N LYS A 134 -5.39 -5.48 18.46
CA LYS A 134 -5.63 -5.13 17.06
C LYS A 134 -6.90 -4.29 16.88
N ILE A 135 -6.95 -3.52 15.81
CA ILE A 135 -8.14 -2.82 15.35
C ILE A 135 -8.63 -3.55 14.11
N VAL A 136 -9.91 -3.88 14.08
CA VAL A 136 -10.57 -4.50 12.93
C VAL A 136 -11.60 -3.55 12.33
N SER A 137 -11.85 -3.70 11.04
CA SER A 137 -12.93 -2.96 10.40
C SER A 137 -14.28 -3.51 10.85
N PRO A 138 -15.22 -2.67 11.33
CA PRO A 138 -16.55 -3.14 11.69
C PRO A 138 -17.46 -3.40 10.49
N PHE A 139 -17.04 -3.09 9.26
CA PHE A 139 -17.82 -3.25 8.04
C PHE A 139 -16.91 -3.23 6.80
N TYR A 140 -17.44 -3.64 5.65
CA TYR A 140 -16.78 -3.40 4.37
C TYR A 140 -16.68 -1.91 4.05
N GLY A 141 -15.51 -1.43 3.60
CA GLY A 141 -15.34 -0.04 3.19
C GLY A 141 -13.95 0.31 2.70
N ILE A 142 -13.71 1.61 2.52
CA ILE A 142 -12.44 2.16 2.02
C ILE A 142 -11.64 2.79 3.16
N VAL A 143 -10.35 2.48 3.24
CA VAL A 143 -9.45 3.00 4.27
C VAL A 143 -8.92 4.39 3.91
N LYS A 144 -9.24 5.37 4.75
CA LYS A 144 -8.76 6.74 4.65
C LYS A 144 -7.82 7.08 5.81
N TYR A 145 -6.54 7.30 5.53
CA TYR A 145 -5.59 7.82 6.50
C TYR A 145 -5.61 9.33 6.52
N THR A 146 -5.52 9.94 7.69
CA THR A 146 -5.17 11.35 7.83
C THR A 146 -3.80 11.47 8.42
N PHE A 147 -2.92 12.13 7.67
CA PHE A 147 -1.54 12.34 8.09
C PHE A 147 -1.41 13.66 8.85
N ALA A 148 -0.63 13.65 9.92
CA ALA A 148 -0.26 14.84 10.66
C ALA A 148 0.54 15.80 9.75
N PRO A 149 0.39 17.13 9.93
CA PRO A 149 1.17 18.11 9.18
C PRO A 149 2.67 17.87 9.42
N GLN A 150 3.44 17.80 8.33
CA GLN A 150 4.89 17.66 8.43
C GLN A 150 5.51 19.01 8.80
N GLU A 151 6.32 19.03 9.86
CA GLU A 151 7.03 20.24 10.31
C GLU A 151 8.19 20.62 9.37
N SER A 152 8.68 19.69 8.54
CA SER A 152 9.79 19.89 7.62
C SER A 152 9.69 18.98 6.40
N GLU A 153 9.94 19.50 5.19
CA GLU A 153 10.02 18.71 3.95
C GLU A 153 11.12 17.64 3.96
N LYS A 154 12.09 17.74 4.89
CA LYS A 154 13.16 16.73 5.05
C LYS A 154 12.69 15.48 5.78
N ASP A 155 11.62 15.56 6.57
CA ASP A 155 11.03 14.38 7.22
C ASP A 155 10.17 13.63 6.21
N ARG A 156 10.80 12.70 5.47
CA ARG A 156 10.11 11.85 4.48
C ARG A 156 9.10 10.90 5.11
N ILE A 157 9.11 10.73 6.44
CA ILE A 157 8.27 9.79 7.14
C ILE A 157 6.89 10.41 7.39
N LYS A 158 5.86 9.92 6.69
CA LYS A 158 4.47 10.28 6.96
C LYS A 158 4.07 9.75 8.35
N LYS A 159 3.42 10.58 9.17
CA LYS A 159 2.84 10.17 10.46
C LYS A 159 1.32 10.21 10.35
N VAL A 160 0.64 9.16 10.80
CA VAL A 160 -0.82 9.02 10.80
C VAL A 160 -1.38 9.52 12.13
N GLU A 161 -2.34 10.42 12.08
CA GLU A 161 -3.05 10.94 13.25
C GLU A 161 -4.33 10.12 13.52
N PHE A 162 -5.09 9.84 12.47
CA PHE A 162 -6.29 9.00 12.55
C PHE A 162 -6.54 8.23 11.25
N VAL A 163 -7.31 7.16 11.39
CA VAL A 163 -7.77 6.30 10.30
C VAL A 163 -9.30 6.33 10.29
N GLU A 164 -9.87 6.41 9.10
CA GLU A 164 -11.31 6.34 8.84
C GLU A 164 -11.58 5.20 7.88
N VAL A 165 -12.47 4.28 8.22
CA VAL A 165 -13.03 3.32 7.25
C VAL A 165 -14.37 3.87 6.77
N LEU A 166 -14.49 4.13 5.48
CA LEU A 166 -15.66 4.76 4.86
C LEU A 166 -16.57 3.71 4.22
N GLN A 167 -17.83 3.64 4.65
CA GLN A 167 -18.87 2.86 3.95
C GLN A 167 -19.32 3.57 2.68
N ASN A 168 -19.70 2.80 1.66
CA ASN A 168 -20.28 3.32 0.42
C ASN A 168 -19.42 4.44 -0.20
N ALA A 169 -18.11 4.23 -0.17
CA ALA A 169 -17.13 5.13 -0.74
C ALA A 169 -16.35 4.40 -1.84
N VAL A 170 -15.87 5.15 -2.81
CA VAL A 170 -14.90 4.67 -3.80
C VAL A 170 -13.71 5.62 -3.81
N ALA A 171 -12.50 5.08 -3.82
CA ALA A 171 -11.27 5.83 -3.97
C ALA A 171 -10.81 5.82 -5.43
N TYR A 172 -10.45 6.99 -5.94
CA TYR A 172 -9.87 7.15 -7.27
C TYR A 172 -8.46 7.71 -7.12
N GLU A 173 -7.46 6.93 -7.51
CA GLU A 173 -6.11 7.44 -7.69
C GLU A 173 -6.06 8.28 -8.98
N ILE A 174 -5.58 9.52 -8.86
CA ILE A 174 -5.52 10.44 -10.01
C ILE A 174 -4.08 10.56 -10.48
N PRO A 175 -3.76 10.15 -11.71
CA PRO A 175 -2.43 10.30 -12.27
C PRO A 175 -2.02 11.76 -12.38
N ASP A 176 -0.72 11.97 -12.48
CA ASP A 176 -0.10 13.24 -12.79
C ASP A 176 -0.49 13.77 -14.18
N GLU A 177 -0.42 15.09 -14.34
CA GLU A 177 -0.90 15.83 -15.52
C GLU A 177 -2.41 15.77 -15.80
N PHE A 178 -3.18 14.87 -15.17
CA PHE A 178 -4.63 14.85 -15.29
C PHE A 178 -5.23 16.15 -14.76
N GLN A 179 -6.25 16.64 -15.47
CA GLN A 179 -7.05 17.79 -15.09
C GLN A 179 -8.26 17.33 -14.28
N ILE A 180 -8.33 17.75 -13.03
CA ILE A 180 -9.49 17.48 -12.17
C ILE A 180 -10.67 18.35 -12.61
N LYS A 181 -11.82 17.72 -12.85
CA LYS A 181 -13.05 18.37 -13.32
C LYS A 181 -14.04 18.67 -12.22
N VAL A 182 -14.05 17.84 -11.17
CA VAL A 182 -14.89 18.03 -9.98
C VAL A 182 -14.27 19.06 -9.03
N ALA A 183 -14.99 19.49 -8.00
CA ALA A 183 -14.46 20.32 -6.92
C ALA A 183 -14.53 19.57 -5.59
N ASN A 184 -13.62 19.88 -4.66
CA ASN A 184 -13.68 19.32 -3.30
C ASN A 184 -14.98 19.76 -2.61
N GLY A 185 -15.70 18.80 -2.02
CA GLY A 185 -17.02 18.98 -1.42
C GLY A 185 -18.20 19.01 -2.41
N ALA A 186 -17.95 18.85 -3.71
CA ALA A 186 -19.03 18.83 -4.70
C ALA A 186 -19.83 17.52 -4.63
N GLU A 187 -21.14 17.63 -4.82
CA GLU A 187 -22.01 16.48 -5.03
C GLU A 187 -22.01 16.11 -6.52
N ILE A 188 -21.78 14.83 -6.82
CA ILE A 188 -21.69 14.30 -8.18
C ILE A 188 -22.57 13.08 -8.35
N GLN A 189 -22.97 12.82 -9.59
CA GLN A 189 -23.73 11.62 -9.97
C GLN A 189 -22.80 10.53 -10.52
N SER A 190 -23.25 9.29 -10.45
CA SER A 190 -22.62 8.16 -11.14
C SER A 190 -22.45 8.48 -12.65
N GLY A 191 -21.30 8.12 -13.21
CA GLY A 191 -20.84 8.44 -14.56
C GLY A 191 -20.18 9.81 -14.74
N SER A 192 -20.20 10.68 -13.73
CA SER A 192 -19.57 12.01 -13.78
C SER A 192 -18.06 11.90 -13.98
N ILE A 193 -17.50 12.76 -14.83
CA ILE A 193 -16.06 12.80 -15.08
C ILE A 193 -15.36 13.46 -13.89
N ILE A 194 -14.48 12.70 -13.23
CA ILE A 194 -13.68 13.13 -12.08
C ILE A 194 -12.44 13.87 -12.57
N ALA A 195 -11.71 13.25 -13.50
CA ALA A 195 -10.49 13.79 -14.06
C ALA A 195 -10.32 13.35 -15.52
N GLU A 196 -9.63 14.17 -16.32
CA GLU A 196 -9.31 13.87 -17.72
C GLU A 196 -7.83 14.10 -17.97
N GLY A 197 -7.20 13.22 -18.74
CA GLY A 197 -5.79 13.34 -19.08
C GLY A 197 -5.44 12.56 -20.34
N VAL A 198 -4.16 12.59 -20.68
CA VAL A 198 -3.59 11.74 -21.73
C VAL A 198 -2.56 10.87 -21.04
N ILE A 199 -2.78 9.57 -21.02
CA ILE A 199 -1.77 8.63 -20.55
C ILE A 199 -0.67 8.58 -21.62
N ARG A 200 0.58 8.83 -21.24
CA ARG A 200 1.73 8.56 -22.11
C ARG A 200 2.16 7.13 -21.82
N GLU A 201 2.27 6.30 -22.85
CA GLU A 201 2.56 4.86 -22.73
C GLU A 201 3.96 4.54 -22.16
N GLU A 202 4.82 5.53 -21.92
CA GLU A 202 6.23 5.32 -21.53
C GLU A 202 6.47 4.98 -20.03
N GLY A 203 5.53 4.33 -19.33
CA GLY A 203 5.71 4.12 -17.87
C GLY A 203 4.94 2.98 -17.20
N TYR A 204 4.24 2.13 -17.95
CA TYR A 204 3.53 0.97 -17.38
C TYR A 204 3.84 -0.31 -18.18
N GLU A 205 5.11 -0.57 -18.47
CA GLU A 205 5.59 -1.93 -18.74
C GLU A 205 5.66 -2.68 -17.41
N ASP A 206 4.52 -3.14 -16.89
CA ASP A 206 4.37 -4.29 -15.96
C ASP A 206 2.96 -4.32 -15.32
N LEU A 207 1.93 -4.14 -16.15
CA LEU A 207 0.60 -4.66 -15.83
C LEU A 207 0.19 -5.63 -16.93
N SER A 208 0.98 -6.70 -17.10
CA SER A 208 0.46 -7.95 -17.63
C SER A 208 -0.55 -8.50 -16.64
N ILE A 209 -1.78 -7.96 -16.71
CA ILE A 209 -2.96 -8.73 -16.37
C ILE A 209 -2.91 -9.90 -17.36
N GLU A 210 -2.42 -11.04 -16.89
CA GLU A 210 -2.64 -12.32 -17.55
C GLU A 210 -4.14 -12.42 -17.75
N LYS A 211 -4.58 -12.14 -18.97
CA LYS A 211 -5.90 -12.54 -19.44
C LYS A 211 -5.88 -14.05 -19.41
N GLU A 212 -6.29 -14.65 -18.30
CA GLU A 212 -6.81 -16.01 -18.33
C GLU A 212 -7.92 -16.01 -19.37
N SER A 213 -7.59 -16.59 -20.52
CA SER A 213 -8.49 -16.88 -21.60
C SER A 213 -9.61 -17.74 -21.05
N PHE A 214 -10.77 -17.12 -20.89
CA PHE A 214 -12.04 -17.81 -20.72
C PHE A 214 -12.31 -18.55 -22.03
N GLU A 215 -11.95 -19.84 -22.09
CA GLU A 215 -12.37 -20.73 -23.16
C GLU A 215 -13.88 -20.93 -23.04
N GLU A 216 -14.59 -20.29 -23.96
CA GLU A 216 -16.00 -20.51 -24.21
C GLU A 216 -16.15 -21.91 -24.83
N GLU A 217 -16.52 -22.90 -24.02
CA GLU A 217 -16.90 -24.23 -24.49
C GLU A 217 -18.07 -24.09 -25.48
N LYS A 218 -17.77 -24.19 -26.78
CA LYS A 218 -18.77 -24.40 -27.81
C LYS A 218 -19.18 -25.87 -27.81
N GLU A 219 -20.47 -26.07 -27.56
CA GLU A 219 -21.18 -27.34 -27.67
C GLU A 219 -20.83 -28.08 -28.97
N GLU A 220 -20.52 -29.37 -28.79
CA GLU A 220 -20.34 -30.37 -29.82
C GLU A 220 -21.65 -30.59 -30.61
N GLU A 221 -21.59 -30.48 -31.94
CA GLU A 221 -22.51 -31.21 -32.82
C GLU A 221 -21.70 -32.26 -33.60
N GLU A 222 -22.09 -33.52 -33.40
CA GLU A 222 -21.57 -34.74 -34.00
C GLU A 222 -21.73 -34.77 -35.54
N ASN A 223 -20.61 -35.04 -36.25
CA ASN A 223 -20.38 -36.05 -37.33
C ASN A 223 -21.40 -36.26 -38.50
N PRO A 224 -21.03 -36.89 -39.65
CA PRO A 224 -19.84 -37.74 -39.91
C PRO A 224 -19.14 -37.61 -41.30
N ALA A 225 -17.99 -38.30 -41.40
CA ALA A 225 -17.43 -39.06 -42.54
C ALA A 225 -17.09 -38.35 -43.87
N GLU A 226 -15.84 -38.47 -44.33
CA GLU A 226 -15.39 -39.54 -45.25
C GLU A 226 -13.86 -39.47 -45.46
N GLU A 227 -13.27 -40.65 -45.69
CA GLU A 227 -11.84 -40.97 -45.83
C GLU A 227 -11.24 -40.59 -47.21
N GLU A 228 -9.90 -40.54 -47.26
CA GLU A 228 -8.97 -41.25 -48.18
C GLU A 228 -7.76 -40.37 -48.61
N ILE A 229 -6.51 -40.66 -48.16
CA ILE A 229 -5.40 -41.40 -48.87
C ILE A 229 -4.73 -40.50 -49.96
N ASP A 230 -3.41 -40.36 -50.21
CA ASP A 230 -2.14 -40.96 -49.77
C ASP A 230 -0.96 -40.00 -50.12
N GLU A 231 0.17 -40.24 -49.44
CA GLU A 231 1.59 -40.20 -49.85
C GLU A 231 2.10 -39.25 -50.96
N ALA A 232 3.16 -38.50 -50.63
CA ALA A 232 4.44 -38.58 -51.35
C ALA A 232 5.58 -37.96 -50.51
N GLU A 233 6.60 -38.79 -50.26
CA GLU A 233 7.96 -38.42 -49.86
C GLU A 233 8.61 -37.48 -50.89
N ASP A 234 9.44 -36.53 -50.45
CA ASP A 234 10.80 -36.44 -51.00
C ASP A 234 11.74 -35.63 -50.10
N ASP A 235 12.96 -36.14 -50.06
CA ASP A 235 14.14 -35.71 -49.34
C ASP A 235 14.60 -34.29 -49.70
N SER A 236 15.23 -33.59 -48.76
CA SER A 236 16.58 -33.04 -48.96
C SER A 236 17.00 -32.06 -47.85
N ARG A 237 17.91 -32.56 -47.00
CA ARG A 237 19.19 -31.94 -46.59
C ARG A 237 19.24 -30.43 -46.35
N GLY A 238 19.60 -30.07 -45.12
CA GLY A 238 20.17 -28.76 -44.81
C GLY A 238 20.65 -28.68 -43.37
N ASP A 239 21.81 -29.30 -43.09
CA ASP A 239 22.63 -29.00 -41.92
C ASP A 239 22.83 -27.48 -41.79
N PHE A 240 22.44 -26.91 -40.66
CA PHE A 240 22.94 -25.61 -40.22
C PHE A 240 23.27 -25.70 -38.73
N SER A 241 24.47 -26.19 -38.45
CA SER A 241 25.18 -25.96 -37.20
C SER A 241 25.56 -24.48 -37.13
N TYR A 242 25.09 -23.76 -36.11
CA TYR A 242 25.72 -22.52 -35.70
C TYR A 242 26.48 -22.78 -34.40
N GLU A 243 27.78 -22.59 -34.49
CA GLU A 243 28.77 -22.73 -33.42
C GLU A 243 28.55 -21.64 -32.36
N GLU A 244 28.54 -22.05 -31.10
CA GLU A 244 28.70 -21.16 -29.94
C GLU A 244 30.14 -20.63 -29.94
N GLU A 245 30.32 -19.31 -30.08
CA GLU A 245 31.59 -18.67 -29.69
C GLU A 245 31.52 -18.25 -28.21
N PRO A 246 32.45 -18.74 -27.36
CA PRO A 246 32.59 -18.28 -26.00
C PRO A 246 33.34 -16.95 -25.96
N ILE A 247 32.79 -15.96 -25.24
CA ILE A 247 33.54 -14.78 -24.84
C ILE A 247 34.14 -15.06 -23.46
N GLU A 248 35.37 -15.57 -23.44
CA GLU A 248 36.31 -15.38 -22.33
C GLU A 248 37.29 -14.27 -22.73
N SER A 249 37.40 -13.23 -21.91
CA SER A 249 38.67 -12.79 -21.31
C SER A 249 38.44 -11.45 -20.59
N GLU A 250 38.54 -11.36 -19.27
CA GLU A 250 39.77 -11.31 -18.45
C GLU A 250 40.39 -9.89 -18.35
N PHE A 251 40.73 -9.51 -17.10
CA PHE A 251 41.56 -8.38 -16.65
C PHE A 251 40.93 -6.95 -16.67
N GLU A 252 41.03 -6.11 -15.64
CA GLU A 252 42.07 -5.99 -14.59
C GLU A 252 41.51 -5.73 -13.18
N GLU A 253 42.13 -6.40 -12.21
CA GLU A 253 42.20 -6.03 -10.80
C GLU A 253 43.12 -4.81 -10.62
N GLU A 254 42.74 -3.87 -9.75
CA GLU A 254 43.70 -3.12 -8.93
C GLU A 254 43.17 -3.08 -7.49
N GLU A 255 43.64 -4.03 -6.67
CA GLU A 255 44.00 -3.75 -5.27
C GLU A 255 45.28 -2.85 -5.31
N GLU A 256 45.58 -1.94 -4.40
CA GLU A 256 45.92 -2.18 -3.00
C GLU A 256 46.25 -0.83 -2.31
N GLN A 257 46.00 -0.79 -0.98
CA GLN A 257 46.81 -0.18 0.10
C GLN A 257 47.05 1.36 0.10
N GLY A 258 47.04 2.07 1.24
CA GLY A 258 47.14 1.69 2.64
C GLY A 258 47.73 2.87 3.47
N SER A 259 47.82 2.68 4.79
CA SER A 259 48.34 3.57 5.87
C SER A 259 47.39 4.69 6.31
N GLY A 260 46.86 4.68 7.53
CA GLY A 260 47.56 4.76 8.82
C GLY A 260 47.43 6.23 9.31
N ASP A 261 47.16 6.61 10.54
CA ASP A 261 47.15 5.97 11.85
C ASP A 261 46.47 6.97 12.83
N ASP A 262 46.10 6.46 14.00
CA ASP A 262 46.16 7.13 15.31
C ASP A 262 45.13 8.21 15.75
N ASP A 263 44.38 7.77 16.78
CA ASP A 263 44.33 8.35 18.12
C ASP A 263 43.23 9.34 18.56
N ASP A 264 42.76 9.02 19.79
CA ASP A 264 42.17 9.86 20.82
C ASP A 264 40.65 10.10 20.90
N PHE A 265 40.00 9.21 21.66
CA PHE A 265 38.83 9.47 22.49
C PHE A 265 39.29 9.83 23.94
N PRO A 266 38.46 10.47 24.79
CA PRO A 266 38.24 11.91 24.99
C PRO A 266 38.63 12.36 26.44
N PRO A 267 38.19 13.54 26.95
CA PRO A 267 37.10 13.44 27.93
C PRO A 267 36.10 14.61 28.03
N PHE A 268 34.87 14.22 28.37
CA PHE A 268 33.91 14.87 29.27
C PHE A 268 34.22 16.28 29.81
N LYS A 269 33.34 17.24 29.52
CA LYS A 269 33.08 18.39 30.40
C LYS A 269 31.65 18.37 30.94
N LYS A 270 31.57 18.09 32.24
CA LYS A 270 30.44 18.43 33.12
C LYS A 270 30.12 19.93 33.00
N LYS A 271 28.84 20.29 32.91
CA LYS A 271 28.36 21.57 33.45
C LYS A 271 27.35 21.32 34.56
N LYS A 272 27.72 21.78 35.75
CA LYS A 272 26.87 22.02 36.91
C LYS A 272 26.04 23.29 36.64
N LYS A 273 24.73 23.21 36.79
CA LYS A 273 23.93 23.82 37.86
C LYS A 273 22.45 23.68 37.50
#